data_AF-A0A938FZF6-F1
#
_entry.id   AF-A0A938FZF6-F1
#
_cell.length_a   1.000
_cell.length_b   1.000
_cell.length_c   1.000
_cell.angle_alpha   90.00
_cell.angle_beta   90.00
_cell.angle_gamma   90.00
#
_symmetry.space_group_name_H-M   'P 1'
#
loop_
_entity.id
_entity.type
_entity.pdbx_description
1 polymer ?
#
loop_
_entity_poly.entity_id
_entity_poly.type
_entity_poly.pdbx_seq_one_letter_code
_entity_poly.pdbx_strand_id
1 'polypeptide(L)'
;MTRLSIAAALAAITLLSFFQFPGHTWLQSDTQIYAPILEHLRNPAVLRNEMLVLGPHVSFTLYDEIAIGLRSLSHLEFQQVLALEQICFRGLGILGFYLMATAAGLARWPALAAAAVAALGANIGGPSVLLWEYEPVPRGFAVPLLFLAAGLAAHRRLLAAAAA
;
A
#
# COMPACT_ATOMS: atom_id res chain seq x y z
N MET A 1 11.01 19.64 -16.63
CA MET A 1 11.25 18.62 -15.59
C MET A 1 11.79 17.35 -16.21
N THR A 2 12.92 16.87 -15.72
CA THR A 2 13.43 15.54 -16.05
C THR A 2 12.53 14.49 -15.38
N ARG A 3 12.52 13.26 -15.90
CA ARG A 3 11.76 12.15 -15.28
C ARG A 3 12.19 11.93 -13.82
N LEU A 4 13.46 12.19 -13.53
CA LEU A 4 14.05 12.08 -12.20
C LEU A 4 13.39 13.02 -11.17
N SER A 5 13.11 14.28 -11.54
CA SER A 5 12.48 15.23 -10.60
C SER A 5 11.05 14.83 -10.24
N ILE A 6 10.33 14.19 -11.17
CA ILE A 6 8.97 13.67 -10.94
C ILE A 6 9.03 12.45 -10.03
N ALA A 7 9.95 11.53 -10.30
CA ALA A 7 10.16 10.37 -9.44
C ALA A 7 10.54 10.77 -8.00
N ALA A 8 11.44 11.75 -7.85
CA ALA A 8 11.80 12.29 -6.54
C ALA A 8 10.61 12.95 -5.82
N ALA A 9 9.77 13.70 -6.55
CA ALA A 9 8.56 14.30 -5.98
C ALA A 9 7.55 13.22 -5.53
N LEU A 10 7.31 12.18 -6.33
CA LEU A 10 6.42 11.07 -5.96
C LEU A 10 6.96 10.31 -4.75
N ALA A 11 8.28 10.07 -4.68
CA ALA A 11 8.91 9.46 -3.51
C ALA A 11 8.74 10.33 -2.27
N ALA A 12 8.97 11.65 -2.37
CA ALA A 12 8.76 12.58 -1.26
C ALA A 12 7.30 12.59 -0.78
N ILE A 13 6.32 12.63 -1.71
CA ILE A 13 4.90 12.55 -1.38
C ILE A 13 4.58 11.21 -0.68
N THR A 14 5.14 10.11 -1.16
CA THR A 14 4.96 8.78 -0.54
C THR A 14 5.48 8.77 0.90
N LEU A 15 6.69 9.26 1.13
CA LEU A 15 7.28 9.31 2.47
C LEU A 15 6.50 10.26 3.39
N LEU A 16 6.09 11.44 2.90
CA LEU A 16 5.23 12.35 3.65
C LEU A 16 3.89 11.71 4.00
N SER A 17 3.30 10.97 3.06
CA SER A 17 2.03 10.27 3.29
C SER A 17 2.15 9.18 4.36
N PHE A 18 3.32 8.58 4.50
CA PHE A 18 3.61 7.51 5.44
C PHE A 18 4.04 8.01 6.82
N PHE A 19 4.94 8.99 6.88
CA PHE A 19 5.51 9.47 8.14
C PHE A 19 4.73 10.61 8.78
N GLN A 20 3.99 11.40 7.98
CA GLN A 20 3.36 12.62 8.47
C GLN A 20 1.85 12.58 8.35
N PHE A 21 1.31 12.52 7.13
CA PHE A 21 -0.15 12.57 6.94
C PHE A 21 -0.58 11.89 5.63
N PRO A 22 -1.48 10.89 5.64
CA PRO A 22 -2.28 10.43 6.78
C PRO A 22 -1.45 9.74 7.88
N GLY A 23 -0.28 9.21 7.54
CA GLY A 23 0.59 8.49 8.46
C GLY A 23 0.46 6.98 8.32
N HIS A 24 0.94 6.26 9.32
CA HIS A 24 0.76 4.83 9.46
C HIS A 24 0.58 4.46 10.94
N THR A 25 -0.10 3.35 11.19
CA THR A 25 -0.33 2.81 12.53
C THR A 25 -0.02 1.31 12.56
N TRP A 26 0.20 0.78 13.75
CA TRP A 26 0.50 -0.63 13.97
C TRP A 26 -0.25 -1.12 15.22
N LEU A 27 -0.93 -2.25 15.10
CA LEU A 27 -1.75 -2.86 16.16
C LEU A 27 -2.81 -1.91 16.74
N GLN A 28 -3.37 -1.02 15.93
CA GLN A 28 -4.46 -0.11 16.31
C GLN A 28 -5.84 -0.65 15.84
N SER A 29 -5.89 -1.38 14.73
CA SER A 29 -7.11 -1.98 14.18
C SER A 29 -6.83 -3.39 13.62
N ASP A 30 -6.98 -3.59 12.30
CA ASP A 30 -7.02 -4.92 11.68
C ASP A 30 -5.66 -5.63 11.70
N THR A 31 -4.55 -4.91 11.87
CA THR A 31 -3.25 -5.55 12.12
C THR A 31 -3.23 -6.38 13.41
N GLN A 32 -4.11 -6.10 14.38
CA GLN A 32 -4.32 -6.96 15.55
C GLN A 32 -4.85 -8.35 15.17
N ILE A 33 -5.46 -8.49 13.99
CA ILE A 33 -5.95 -9.75 13.43
C ILE A 33 -4.87 -10.37 12.54
N TYR A 34 -4.31 -9.60 11.59
CA TYR A 34 -3.38 -10.14 10.61
C TYR A 34 -2.01 -10.48 11.18
N ALA A 35 -1.47 -9.72 12.13
CA ALA A 35 -0.15 -9.99 12.68
C ALA A 35 -0.08 -11.33 13.43
N PRO A 36 -1.05 -11.69 14.31
CA PRO A 36 -1.12 -13.03 14.91
C PRO A 36 -1.22 -14.16 13.87
N ILE A 37 -2.02 -13.97 12.81
CA ILE A 37 -2.15 -14.96 11.73
C ILE A 37 -0.81 -15.17 11.03
N LEU A 38 -0.10 -14.09 10.68
CA LEU A 38 1.21 -14.17 10.01
C LEU A 38 2.27 -14.85 10.89
N GLU A 39 2.29 -14.55 12.20
CA GLU A 39 3.20 -15.24 13.14
C GLU A 39 2.87 -16.72 13.28
N HIS A 40 1.59 -17.10 13.29
CA HIS A 40 1.16 -18.50 13.30
C HIS A 40 1.50 -19.23 11.99
N LEU A 41 1.25 -18.61 10.84
CA LEU A 41 1.60 -19.17 9.52
C LEU A 41 3.11 -19.41 9.39
N ARG A 42 3.92 -18.52 9.94
CA ARG A 42 5.38 -18.70 10.01
C ARG A 42 5.78 -19.83 10.97
N ASN A 43 5.20 -19.86 12.17
CA ASN A 43 5.51 -20.86 13.19
C ASN A 43 4.22 -21.37 13.85
N PRO A 44 3.73 -22.56 13.46
CA PRO A 44 2.47 -23.10 13.99
C PRO A 44 2.45 -23.36 15.51
N ALA A 45 3.61 -23.33 16.18
CA ALA A 45 3.68 -23.42 17.64
C ALA A 45 3.22 -22.12 18.33
N VAL A 46 3.33 -20.98 17.65
CA VAL A 46 2.87 -19.67 18.16
C VAL A 46 1.35 -19.65 18.14
N LEU A 47 0.71 -19.28 19.25
CA LEU A 47 -0.75 -19.16 19.33
C LEU A 47 -1.54 -20.43 18.92
N ARG A 48 -0.96 -21.61 19.13
CA ARG A 48 -1.51 -22.91 18.70
C ARG A 48 -2.97 -23.17 19.09
N ASN A 49 -3.44 -22.60 20.20
CA ASN A 49 -4.80 -22.78 20.72
C ASN A 49 -5.68 -21.54 20.55
N GLU A 50 -5.21 -20.53 19.79
CA GLU A 50 -5.94 -19.29 19.59
C GLU A 50 -6.96 -19.45 18.47
N MET A 51 -8.23 -19.16 18.75
CA MET A 51 -9.32 -19.37 17.80
C MET A 51 -9.14 -18.54 16.52
N LEU A 52 -8.57 -17.34 16.66
CA LEU A 52 -8.34 -16.41 15.56
C LEU A 52 -7.39 -16.96 14.49
N VAL A 53 -6.42 -17.80 14.85
CA VAL A 53 -5.42 -18.34 13.91
C VAL A 53 -5.78 -19.73 13.37
N LEU A 54 -6.79 -20.39 13.94
CA LEU A 54 -7.22 -21.74 13.54
C LEU A 54 -8.13 -21.76 12.30
N GLY A 55 -8.74 -20.62 11.95
CA GLY A 55 -9.52 -20.42 10.71
C GLY A 55 -9.07 -19.18 9.95
N PRO A 56 -7.81 -19.09 9.51
CA PRO A 56 -7.26 -17.88 8.91
C PRO A 56 -7.93 -17.58 7.57
N HIS A 57 -8.44 -16.35 7.42
CA HIS A 57 -9.12 -15.90 6.20
C HIS A 57 -8.14 -15.34 5.13
N VAL A 58 -6.84 -15.36 5.43
CA VAL A 58 -5.76 -14.86 4.57
C VAL A 58 -4.68 -15.89 4.30
N SER A 59 -4.97 -17.19 4.42
CA SER A 59 -3.99 -18.21 4.05
C SER A 59 -3.92 -18.37 2.54
N PHE A 60 -2.70 -18.47 2.01
CA PHE A 60 -2.40 -18.66 0.58
C PHE A 60 -2.82 -17.48 -0.30
N THR A 61 -2.73 -16.27 0.23
CA THR A 61 -2.92 -15.04 -0.52
C THR A 61 -1.58 -14.45 -0.94
N LEU A 62 -1.59 -13.50 -1.88
CA LEU A 62 -0.37 -12.79 -2.25
C LEU A 62 0.22 -12.00 -1.06
N TYR A 63 -0.64 -11.55 -0.15
CA TYR A 63 -0.26 -10.73 0.99
C TYR A 63 0.59 -11.50 2.01
N ASP A 64 0.15 -12.67 2.47
CA ASP A 64 0.87 -13.47 3.46
C ASP A 64 2.13 -14.11 2.88
N GLU A 65 2.07 -14.62 1.65
CA GLU A 65 3.23 -15.24 0.99
C GLU A 65 4.37 -14.24 0.78
N ILE A 66 4.08 -13.01 0.34
CA ILE A 66 5.12 -11.98 0.20
C ILE A 66 5.64 -11.56 1.57
N ALA A 67 4.78 -11.30 2.56
CA ALA A 67 5.23 -10.87 3.89
C ALA A 67 6.10 -11.94 4.58
N ILE A 68 5.72 -13.21 4.51
CA ILE A 68 6.49 -14.34 5.06
C ILE A 68 7.80 -14.51 4.29
N GLY A 69 7.76 -14.45 2.96
CA GLY A 69 8.93 -14.54 2.10
C GLY A 69 9.95 -13.43 2.39
N LEU A 70 9.51 -12.17 2.41
CA LEU A 70 10.35 -11.01 2.71
C LEU A 70 10.93 -11.09 4.12
N ARG A 71 10.14 -11.53 5.11
CA ARG A 71 10.65 -11.76 6.46
C ARG A 71 11.73 -12.84 6.47
N SER A 72 11.52 -13.95 5.76
CA SER A 72 12.50 -15.04 5.72
C SER A 72 13.85 -14.63 5.11
N LEU A 73 13.82 -13.71 4.13
CA LEU A 73 15.01 -13.20 3.44
C LEU A 73 15.72 -12.07 4.20
N SER A 74 14.97 -11.21 4.87
CA SER A 74 15.50 -10.01 5.54
C SER A 74 15.82 -10.21 7.02
N HIS A 75 15.26 -11.25 7.64
CA HIS A 75 15.27 -11.48 9.09
C HIS A 75 14.63 -10.36 9.93
N LEU A 76 13.91 -9.43 9.29
CA LEU A 76 13.20 -8.35 9.96
C LEU A 76 11.94 -8.86 10.68
N GLU A 77 11.36 -8.03 11.54
CA GLU A 77 10.05 -8.31 12.15
C GLU A 77 8.91 -8.01 11.18
N PHE A 78 7.75 -8.64 11.35
CA PHE A 78 6.59 -8.40 10.47
C PHE A 78 6.18 -6.93 10.45
N GLN A 79 6.26 -6.23 11.58
CA GLN A 79 5.99 -4.79 11.61
C GLN A 79 6.84 -4.03 10.58
N GLN A 80 8.13 -4.35 10.49
CA GLN A 80 9.06 -3.68 9.59
C GLN A 80 8.84 -4.09 8.13
N VAL A 81 8.65 -5.39 7.89
CA VAL A 81 8.37 -5.92 6.55
C VAL A 81 7.09 -5.30 5.99
N LEU A 82 6.00 -5.36 6.76
CA LEU A 82 4.69 -4.85 6.38
C LEU A 82 4.70 -3.31 6.21
N ALA A 83 5.48 -2.59 7.03
CA ALA A 83 5.67 -1.15 6.85
C ALA A 83 6.39 -0.82 5.53
N LEU A 84 7.44 -1.57 5.18
CA LEU A 84 8.15 -1.39 3.91
C LEU A 84 7.25 -1.68 2.72
N GLU A 85 6.47 -2.77 2.79
CA GLU A 85 5.48 -3.10 1.77
C GLU A 85 4.44 -1.99 1.64
N GLN A 86 3.90 -1.49 2.74
CA GLN A 86 2.93 -0.40 2.74
C GLN A 86 3.50 0.86 2.08
N ILE A 87 4.77 1.22 2.33
CA ILE A 87 5.45 2.33 1.64
C ILE A 87 5.51 2.05 0.14
N CYS A 88 5.93 0.85 -0.26
CA CYS A 88 6.05 0.46 -1.66
C CYS A 88 4.70 0.52 -2.38
N PHE A 89 3.67 -0.16 -1.88
CA PHE A 89 2.34 -0.19 -2.48
C PHE A 89 1.71 1.19 -2.48
N ARG A 90 1.83 1.96 -1.41
CA ARG A 90 1.34 3.35 -1.38
C ARG A 90 2.00 4.19 -2.48
N GLY A 91 3.32 4.08 -2.66
CA GLY A 91 4.03 4.76 -3.75
C GLY A 91 3.55 4.34 -5.15
N LEU A 92 3.26 3.05 -5.34
CA LEU A 92 2.67 2.55 -6.59
C LEU A 92 1.28 3.13 -6.84
N GLY A 93 0.43 3.23 -5.82
CA GLY A 93 -0.89 3.85 -5.95
C GLY A 93 -0.80 5.34 -6.28
N ILE A 94 0.12 6.07 -5.64
CA ILE A 94 0.33 7.51 -5.91
C ILE A 94 0.83 7.70 -7.33
N LEU A 95 1.72 6.83 -7.82
CA LEU A 95 2.11 6.79 -9.23
C LEU A 95 0.91 6.51 -10.14
N GLY A 96 0.04 5.57 -9.77
CA GLY A 96 -1.22 5.29 -10.46
C GLY A 96 -2.09 6.54 -10.62
N PHE A 97 -2.33 7.27 -9.53
CA PHE A 97 -3.05 8.55 -9.55
C PHE A 97 -2.38 9.59 -10.44
N TYR A 98 -1.06 9.74 -10.35
CA TYR A 98 -0.31 10.63 -11.23
C TYR A 98 -0.53 10.29 -12.71
N LEU A 99 -0.48 8.99 -13.05
CA LEU A 99 -0.71 8.52 -14.41
C LEU A 99 -2.16 8.76 -14.86
N MET A 100 -3.15 8.50 -14.01
CA MET A 100 -4.55 8.81 -14.35
C MET A 100 -4.73 10.30 -14.62
N ALA A 101 -4.14 11.16 -13.78
CA ALA A 101 -4.22 12.61 -13.94
C ALA A 101 -3.57 13.09 -15.25
N THR A 102 -2.39 12.58 -15.61
CA THR A 102 -1.76 12.93 -16.90
C THR A 102 -2.54 12.39 -18.08
N ALA A 103 -3.16 11.21 -17.97
CA ALA A 103 -4.02 10.65 -19.00
C ALA A 103 -5.31 11.46 -19.19
N ALA A 104 -5.81 12.10 -18.13
CA ALA A 104 -6.92 13.06 -18.18
C ALA A 104 -6.54 14.42 -18.81
N GLY A 105 -5.29 14.59 -19.26
CA GLY A 105 -4.82 15.79 -19.96
C GLY A 105 -4.16 16.84 -19.05
N LEU A 106 -3.98 16.57 -17.76
CA LEU A 106 -3.25 17.49 -16.88
C LEU A 106 -1.76 17.53 -17.26
N ALA A 107 -1.20 18.75 -17.26
CA ALA A 107 0.24 18.93 -17.32
C ALA A 107 0.90 18.30 -16.08
N ARG A 108 2.22 18.04 -16.17
CA ARG A 108 2.97 17.28 -15.15
C ARG A 108 2.86 17.86 -13.73
N TRP A 109 2.89 19.19 -13.60
CA TRP A 109 2.78 19.86 -12.30
C TRP A 109 1.38 19.74 -11.70
N PRO A 110 0.29 20.10 -12.42
CA PRO A 110 -1.08 19.83 -11.96
C PRO A 110 -1.33 18.35 -11.64
N ALA A 111 -0.79 17.42 -12.42
CA ALA A 111 -0.92 15.98 -12.15
C ALA A 111 -0.20 15.56 -10.86
N LEU A 112 0.99 16.10 -10.60
CA LEU A 112 1.70 15.91 -9.32
C LEU A 112 0.91 16.50 -8.16
N ALA A 113 0.34 17.70 -8.32
CA ALA A 113 -0.48 18.34 -7.30
C ALA A 113 -1.75 17.51 -7.02
N ALA A 114 -2.43 17.00 -8.05
CA ALA A 114 -3.58 16.12 -7.90
C ALA A 114 -3.22 14.83 -7.15
N ALA A 115 -2.11 14.19 -7.52
CA ALA A 115 -1.61 13.02 -6.82
C ALA A 115 -1.24 13.34 -5.35
N ALA A 116 -0.62 14.49 -5.10
CA ALA A 116 -0.30 14.93 -3.74
C ALA A 116 -1.55 15.20 -2.89
N VAL A 117 -2.59 15.84 -3.44
CA VAL A 117 -3.86 16.08 -2.75
C VAL A 117 -4.57 14.76 -2.43
N ALA A 118 -4.56 13.81 -3.37
CA ALA A 118 -5.11 12.48 -3.14
C ALA A 118 -4.29 11.68 -2.10
N ALA A 119 -2.96 11.79 -2.13
CA ALA A 119 -2.02 11.08 -1.26
C ALA A 119 -2.03 11.58 0.18
N LEU A 120 -1.95 12.91 0.33
CA LEU A 120 -1.83 13.60 1.61
C LEU A 120 -3.20 14.02 2.15
N GLY A 121 -4.29 13.44 1.64
CA GLY A 121 -5.66 13.64 2.10
C GLY A 121 -6.11 15.10 2.24
N ALA A 122 -6.98 15.57 1.36
CA ALA A 122 -7.90 16.63 1.77
C ALA A 122 -8.84 16.03 2.84
N ASN A 123 -8.83 16.57 4.07
CA ASN A 123 -9.84 16.20 5.06
C ASN A 123 -11.22 16.64 4.54
N ILE A 124 -11.95 15.74 3.89
CA ILE A 124 -13.33 16.00 3.48
C ILE A 124 -14.18 15.71 4.71
N GLY A 125 -14.84 16.75 5.24
CA GLY A 125 -15.68 16.66 6.43
C GLY A 125 -16.81 15.66 6.23
N GLY A 126 -16.61 14.45 6.76
CA GLY A 126 -17.44 13.26 6.56
C GLY A 126 -17.22 12.64 5.17
N PRO A 127 -17.42 11.33 4.96
CA PRO A 127 -17.26 10.15 5.82
C PRO A 127 -15.78 9.75 6.04
N SER A 128 -15.50 8.87 7.01
CA SER A 128 -14.17 8.30 7.32
C SER A 128 -13.62 7.35 6.24
N VAL A 129 -13.86 7.62 4.96
CA VAL A 129 -13.39 6.80 3.84
C VAL A 129 -11.96 7.22 3.51
N LEU A 130 -11.03 6.38 3.89
CA LEU A 130 -9.61 6.61 3.65
C LEU A 130 -9.25 6.14 2.25
N LEU A 131 -8.63 7.03 1.47
CA LEU A 131 -7.98 6.63 0.21
C LEU A 131 -6.75 5.75 0.48
N TRP A 132 -6.14 5.90 1.65
CA TRP A 132 -4.94 5.16 2.05
C TRP A 132 -5.15 4.58 3.44
N GLU A 133 -4.96 3.27 3.55
CA GLU A 133 -5.02 2.57 4.84
C GLU A 133 -3.90 3.06 5.76
N TYR A 134 -4.23 3.39 7.01
CA TYR A 134 -3.23 3.67 8.05
C TYR A 134 -2.42 2.42 8.40
N GLU A 135 -3.04 1.25 8.34
CA GLU A 135 -2.39 0.00 8.70
C GLU A 135 -1.96 -0.81 7.48
N PRO A 136 -0.85 -1.56 7.58
CA PRO A 136 -0.43 -2.45 6.51
C PRO A 136 -1.29 -3.72 6.50
N VAL A 137 -2.48 -3.60 5.91
CA VAL A 137 -3.49 -4.66 5.81
C VAL A 137 -3.67 -5.06 4.34
N PRO A 138 -4.24 -6.23 4.00
CA PRO A 138 -4.37 -6.69 2.61
C PRO A 138 -4.96 -5.65 1.63
N ARG A 139 -5.99 -4.91 2.06
CA ARG A 139 -6.59 -3.84 1.23
C ARG A 139 -5.66 -2.64 1.00
N GLY A 140 -4.76 -2.36 1.93
CA GLY A 140 -3.73 -1.32 1.81
C GLY A 140 -2.66 -1.64 0.77
N PHE A 141 -2.69 -2.85 0.21
CA PHE A 141 -1.79 -3.36 -0.82
C PHE A 141 -2.56 -3.46 -2.15
N ALA A 142 -3.75 -4.07 -2.10
CA ALA A 142 -4.60 -4.28 -3.27
C ALA A 142 -5.13 -2.97 -3.88
N VAL A 143 -5.64 -2.04 -3.07
CA VAL A 143 -6.23 -0.78 -3.58
C VAL A 143 -5.19 0.09 -4.31
N PRO A 144 -3.97 0.30 -3.78
CA PRO A 144 -2.93 1.01 -4.52
C PRO A 144 -2.56 0.35 -5.86
N LEU A 145 -2.53 -0.99 -5.93
CA LEU A 145 -2.31 -1.70 -7.18
C LEU A 145 -3.43 -1.45 -8.20
N LEU A 146 -4.70 -1.39 -7.77
CA LEU A 146 -5.81 -1.02 -8.64
C LEU A 146 -5.63 0.38 -9.24
N PHE A 147 -5.17 1.35 -8.44
CA PHE A 147 -4.86 2.69 -8.96
C PHE A 147 -3.71 2.67 -9.96
N LEU A 148 -2.66 1.88 -9.70
CA LEU A 148 -1.57 1.69 -10.64
C LEU A 148 -2.05 1.07 -11.96
N ALA A 149 -2.83 -0.01 -11.88
CA ALA A 149 -3.40 -0.70 -13.02
C ALA A 149 -4.26 0.25 -13.87
N ALA A 150 -5.13 1.04 -13.24
CA ALA A 150 -5.95 2.05 -13.92
C ALA A 150 -5.09 3.11 -14.63
N GLY A 151 -4.05 3.64 -13.95
CA GLY A 151 -3.13 4.61 -14.52
C GLY A 151 -2.31 4.06 -15.71
N LEU A 152 -1.88 2.80 -15.63
CA LEU A 152 -1.19 2.10 -16.71
C LEU A 152 -2.11 1.81 -17.89
N ALA A 153 -3.34 1.37 -17.63
CA ALA A 153 -4.36 1.12 -18.64
C ALA A 153 -4.72 2.42 -19.38
N ALA A 154 -4.83 3.54 -18.67
CA ALA A 154 -5.07 4.86 -19.27
C ALA A 154 -3.94 5.30 -20.22
N HIS A 155 -2.71 4.80 -20.00
CA HIS A 155 -1.55 4.98 -20.90
C HIS A 155 -1.37 3.85 -21.92
N ARG A 156 -2.39 3.00 -22.13
CA ARG A 156 -2.38 1.85 -23.05
C ARG A 156 -1.31 0.80 -22.75
N ARG A 157 -0.81 0.74 -21.51
CA ARG A 157 0.16 -0.29 -21.07
C ARG A 157 -0.57 -1.49 -20.48
N LEU A 158 -1.37 -2.15 -21.30
CA LEU A 158 -2.33 -3.18 -20.85
C LEU A 158 -1.67 -4.39 -20.18
N LEU A 159 -0.50 -4.83 -20.65
CA LEU A 159 0.22 -5.94 -20.01
C LEU A 159 0.72 -5.59 -18.61
N ALA A 160 1.26 -4.38 -18.44
CA ALA A 160 1.69 -3.90 -17.13
C ALA A 160 0.49 -3.64 -16.20
N ALA A 161 -0.63 -3.19 -16.77
CA ALA A 161 -1.87 -2.99 -16.03
C ALA A 161 -2.51 -4.30 -15.57
N ALA A 162 -2.36 -5.40 -16.33
CA ALA A 162 -2.86 -6.71 -15.94
C ALA A 162 -1.97 -7.42 -14.91
N ALA A 163 -0.69 -7.06 -14.86
CA ALA A 163 0.26 -7.59 -13.87
C ALA A 163 0.19 -6.84 -12.53
N ALA A 164 -0.31 -5.61 -12.53
CA ALA A 164 -0.60 -4.82 -11.34
C ALA A 164 -1.97 -5.20 -10.79
#